data_AF-A0A7G6RL18-F1
#
_entry.id   AF-A0A7G6RL18-F1
#
_cell.length_a   1.000
_cell.length_b   1.000
_cell.length_c   1.000
_cell.angle_alpha   90.00
_cell.angle_beta   90.00
_cell.angle_gamma   90.00
#
_symmetry.space_group_name_H-M   'P 1'
#
loop_
_entity.id
_entity.type
_entity.pdbx_description
1 polymer ?
#
loop_
_entity_poly.entity_id
_entity_poly.type
_entity_poly.pdbx_seq_one_letter_code
_entity_poly.pdbx_strand_id
1 'polypeptide(L)'
;MAGAASTFGAFLNLSASSYDQYKIEIIAAVPATNAVDIWLENSTNNGSSYGATSDVNWRRSQQTTASTTISGVNGGSDTKAILGNNITNTANLAGFCGDITFFPHASARNRAIWSLSGHTGANEFGGEGTGFFVAATNALRIKPSSGNWTSGRLNLYGIRH
;
A
#
# COMPACT_ATOMS: atom_id res chain seq x y z
N MET A 1 13.22 1.43 -22.69
CA MET A 1 12.38 0.95 -21.57
C MET A 1 10.94 1.32 -21.89
N ALA A 2 10.07 0.33 -22.11
CA ALA A 2 8.67 0.57 -22.46
C ALA A 2 7.89 0.92 -21.19
N GLY A 3 7.45 2.17 -21.07
CA GLY A 3 6.54 2.60 -20.01
C GLY A 3 5.12 2.18 -20.35
N ALA A 4 4.67 1.05 -19.79
CA ALA A 4 3.24 0.77 -19.74
C ALA A 4 2.57 1.85 -18.88
N ALA A 5 1.51 2.48 -19.40
CA ALA A 5 0.72 3.45 -18.66
C ALA A 5 0.11 2.77 -17.44
N SER A 6 0.72 2.97 -16.26
CA SER A 6 0.08 2.59 -15.00
C SER A 6 -0.92 3.67 -14.63
N THR A 7 -2.17 3.28 -14.40
CA THR A 7 -3.08 4.08 -13.59
C THR A 7 -2.36 4.39 -12.28
N PHE A 8 -2.32 5.66 -11.86
CA PHE A 8 -1.62 6.07 -10.65
C PHE A 8 -2.02 5.16 -9.48
N GLY A 9 -1.03 4.50 -8.86
CA GLY A 9 -1.26 3.53 -7.80
C GLY A 9 -1.18 2.07 -8.20
N ALA A 10 -1.23 1.71 -9.48
CA ALA A 10 -1.19 0.32 -9.95
C ALA A 10 0.20 -0.10 -10.46
N PHE A 11 0.67 -1.26 -10.02
CA PHE A 11 1.94 -1.86 -10.41
C PHE A 11 1.68 -3.25 -10.97
N LEU A 12 2.12 -3.49 -12.21
CA LEU A 12 1.86 -4.71 -12.96
C LEU A 12 3.12 -5.56 -13.10
N ASN A 13 2.95 -6.82 -13.51
CA ASN A 13 4.03 -7.75 -13.83
C ASN A 13 5.03 -7.99 -12.68
N LEU A 14 4.53 -8.04 -11.44
CA LEU A 14 5.32 -8.29 -10.23
C LEU A 14 5.66 -9.78 -10.08
N SER A 15 6.54 -10.29 -10.95
CA SER A 15 6.94 -11.69 -10.98
C SER A 15 8.19 -11.97 -10.14
N ALA A 16 8.20 -13.10 -9.44
CA ALA A 16 9.38 -13.64 -8.74
C ALA A 16 10.48 -14.12 -9.71
N SER A 17 10.17 -14.34 -10.99
CA SER A 17 11.18 -14.70 -12.00
C SER A 17 12.04 -13.52 -12.45
N SER A 18 11.54 -12.30 -12.27
CA SER A 18 12.19 -11.08 -12.75
C SER A 18 13.09 -10.47 -11.67
N TYR A 19 12.58 -10.41 -10.43
CA TYR A 19 13.22 -9.78 -9.27
C TYR A 19 12.90 -10.59 -8.00
N ASP A 20 13.82 -10.57 -7.04
CA ASP A 20 13.66 -11.25 -5.74
C ASP A 20 12.73 -10.46 -4.80
N GLN A 21 12.70 -9.14 -4.95
CA GLN A 21 11.78 -8.25 -4.24
C GLN A 21 11.50 -6.99 -5.05
N TYR A 22 10.39 -6.32 -4.72
CA TYR A 22 10.00 -5.03 -5.26
C TYR A 22 9.84 -4.02 -4.13
N LYS A 23 10.40 -2.83 -4.27
CA LYS A 23 10.20 -1.71 -3.35
C LYS A 23 9.31 -0.66 -4.01
N ILE A 24 8.23 -0.29 -3.36
CA ILE A 24 7.38 0.84 -3.74
C ILE A 24 7.67 1.98 -2.76
N GLU A 25 8.08 3.12 -3.28
CA GLU A 25 8.32 4.34 -2.52
C GLU A 25 7.16 5.32 -2.76
N ILE A 26 6.59 5.83 -1.69
CA ILE A 26 5.47 6.78 -1.68
C ILE A 26 6.01 8.15 -1.26
N ILE A 27 5.85 9.14 -2.13
CA ILE A 27 6.37 10.50 -1.92
C ILE A 27 5.21 11.49 -1.99
N ALA A 28 4.86 12.04 -0.82
CA ALA A 28 3.88 13.11 -0.65
C ALA A 28 2.54 12.84 -1.38
N ALA A 29 2.02 11.62 -1.25
CA ALA A 29 0.75 11.24 -1.87
C ALA A 29 -0.43 11.85 -1.11
N VAL A 30 -1.31 12.57 -1.82
CA VAL A 30 -2.46 13.26 -1.20
C VAL A 30 -3.75 12.75 -1.82
N PRO A 31 -4.70 12.20 -1.02
CA PRO A 31 -5.98 11.75 -1.56
C PRO A 31 -6.89 12.94 -1.93
N ALA A 32 -7.76 12.74 -2.91
CA ALA A 32 -8.76 13.75 -3.31
C ALA A 32 -9.90 13.88 -2.32
N THR A 33 -10.27 12.79 -1.66
CA THR A 33 -11.26 12.79 -0.59
C THR A 33 -10.56 12.91 0.76
N ASN A 34 -11.09 13.74 1.64
CA ASN A 34 -10.59 13.90 2.99
C ASN A 34 -10.95 12.69 3.87
N ALA A 35 -10.14 12.40 4.88
CA ALA A 35 -10.42 11.40 5.92
C ALA A 35 -10.67 9.99 5.34
N VAL A 36 -9.75 9.51 4.51
CA VAL A 36 -9.84 8.21 3.83
C VAL A 36 -8.81 7.22 4.33
N ASP A 37 -9.10 5.94 4.16
CA ASP A 37 -8.12 4.89 4.39
C ASP A 37 -7.28 4.71 3.13
N ILE A 38 -6.02 4.31 3.30
CA ILE A 38 -5.18 3.91 2.19
C ILE A 38 -5.13 2.40 2.15
N TRP A 39 -5.52 1.84 1.02
CA TRP A 39 -5.62 0.40 0.80
C TRP A 39 -4.50 -0.08 -0.11
N LEU A 40 -3.96 -1.25 0.24
CA LEU A 40 -3.16 -2.08 -0.65
C LEU A 40 -4.00 -3.28 -1.09
N GLU A 41 -4.27 -3.35 -2.38
CA GLU A 41 -5.01 -4.44 -2.99
C GLU A 41 -4.07 -5.28 -3.85
N ASN A 42 -4.30 -6.58 -3.90
CA ASN A 42 -3.60 -7.47 -4.82
C ASN A 42 -4.46 -7.81 -6.02
N SER A 43 -3.78 -8.30 -7.04
CA SER A 43 -4.37 -8.87 -8.24
C SER A 43 -3.60 -10.13 -8.62
N THR A 44 -4.36 -11.16 -9.02
CA THR A 44 -3.86 -12.44 -9.54
C THR A 44 -3.97 -12.51 -11.07
N ASN A 45 -4.56 -11.50 -11.71
CA ASN A 45 -4.82 -11.43 -13.15
C ASN A 45 -4.19 -10.18 -13.79
N ASN A 46 -3.01 -9.83 -13.30
CA ASN A 46 -2.15 -8.76 -13.80
C ASN A 46 -2.86 -7.42 -13.93
N GLY A 47 -3.65 -7.07 -12.92
CA GLY A 47 -4.34 -5.78 -12.80
C GLY A 47 -5.67 -5.68 -13.55
N SER A 48 -6.16 -6.77 -14.15
CA SER A 48 -7.50 -6.79 -14.76
C SER A 48 -8.61 -6.61 -13.71
N SER A 49 -8.41 -7.14 -12.51
CA SER A 49 -9.19 -6.82 -11.31
C SER A 49 -8.32 -6.83 -10.05
N TYR A 50 -8.74 -6.12 -9.02
CA TYR A 50 -8.04 -6.00 -7.73
C TYR A 50 -9.00 -6.24 -6.59
N GLY A 51 -8.54 -6.88 -5.51
CA GLY A 51 -9.35 -7.17 -4.33
C GLY A 51 -10.60 -8.01 -4.64
N ALA A 52 -10.56 -8.83 -5.68
CA ALA A 52 -11.67 -9.68 -6.09
C ALA A 52 -11.88 -10.86 -5.14
N THR A 53 -10.83 -11.28 -4.42
CA THR A 53 -10.85 -12.38 -3.47
C THR A 53 -10.39 -11.94 -2.09
N SER A 54 -11.00 -12.54 -1.08
CA SER A 54 -10.73 -12.32 0.34
C SER A 54 -9.46 -13.05 0.80
N ASP A 55 -8.32 -12.73 0.18
CA ASP A 55 -7.07 -13.48 0.29
C ASP A 55 -5.94 -12.71 0.99
N VAL A 56 -6.25 -11.61 1.66
CA VAL A 56 -5.28 -10.76 2.34
C VAL A 56 -5.43 -10.90 3.85
N ASN A 57 -4.38 -11.42 4.50
CA ASN A 57 -4.24 -11.37 5.95
C ASN A 57 -3.22 -10.29 6.30
N TRP A 58 -3.58 -9.34 7.15
CA TRP A 58 -2.72 -8.20 7.42
C TRP A 58 -2.79 -7.76 8.88
N ARG A 59 -1.72 -7.11 9.31
CA ARG A 59 -1.66 -6.41 10.60
C ARG A 59 -0.82 -5.15 10.46
N ARG A 60 -1.15 -4.15 11.25
CA ARG A 60 -0.36 -2.91 11.36
C ARG A 60 -0.36 -2.39 12.78
N SER A 61 0.71 -1.68 13.12
CA SER A 61 0.80 -0.81 14.28
C SER A 61 0.80 0.64 13.79
N GLN A 62 0.12 1.53 14.52
CA GLN A 62 0.15 2.96 14.24
C GLN A 62 0.26 3.73 15.56
N GLN A 63 1.13 4.74 15.56
CA GLN A 63 1.23 5.74 16.61
C GLN A 63 0.85 7.10 16.02
N THR A 64 0.22 7.95 16.84
CA THR A 64 -0.12 9.33 16.44
C THR A 64 0.40 10.32 17.45
N THR A 65 0.61 11.58 17.07
CA THR A 65 1.04 12.64 18.00
C THR A 65 0.03 12.92 19.12
N ALA A 66 -1.24 12.58 18.93
CA ALA A 66 -2.29 12.70 19.95
C ALA A 66 -2.30 11.53 20.95
N SER A 67 -1.53 10.46 20.74
CA SER A 67 -1.57 9.26 21.57
C SER A 67 -0.18 8.77 21.94
N THR A 68 0.03 8.50 23.22
CA THR A 68 1.23 7.81 23.72
C THR A 68 1.15 6.29 23.56
N THR A 69 -0.01 5.76 23.17
CA THR A 69 -0.24 4.32 22.97
C THR A 69 -0.17 3.98 21.48
N ILE A 70 0.53 2.88 21.16
CA ILE A 70 0.53 2.28 19.82
C ILE A 70 -0.76 1.48 19.64
N SER A 71 -1.54 1.82 18.62
CA SER A 71 -2.73 1.06 18.24
C SER A 71 -2.36 -0.06 17.27
N GLY A 72 -2.80 -1.28 17.57
CA GLY A 72 -2.70 -2.42 16.67
C GLY A 72 -4.03 -2.68 15.97
N VAL A 73 -4.01 -2.89 14.65
CA VAL A 73 -5.18 -3.29 13.86
C VAL A 73 -4.80 -4.47 12.96
N ASN A 74 -5.70 -5.42 12.80
CA ASN A 74 -5.51 -6.57 11.93
C ASN A 74 -6.79 -6.89 11.14
N GLY A 75 -6.60 -7.58 10.01
CA GLY A 75 -7.67 -8.15 9.20
C GLY A 75 -7.28 -9.55 8.75
N GLY A 76 -8.26 -10.45 8.70
CA GLY A 76 -8.11 -11.81 8.19
C GLY A 76 -9.04 -12.04 7.01
N SER A 77 -8.54 -12.71 5.97
CA SER A 77 -9.29 -12.98 4.73
C SER A 77 -10.01 -11.73 4.17
N ASP A 78 -9.31 -10.61 4.09
CA ASP A 78 -9.83 -9.36 3.53
C ASP A 78 -9.46 -9.27 2.04
N THR A 79 -10.13 -8.36 1.33
CA THR A 79 -9.86 -8.01 -0.07
C THR A 79 -8.71 -7.03 -0.24
N LYS A 80 -8.18 -6.51 0.88
CA LYS A 80 -7.18 -5.44 0.95
C LYS A 80 -6.44 -5.45 2.28
N ALA A 81 -5.28 -4.82 2.33
CA ALA A 81 -4.63 -4.40 3.57
C ALA A 81 -4.83 -2.90 3.77
N ILE A 82 -5.13 -2.47 5.01
CA ILE A 82 -5.19 -1.04 5.34
C ILE A 82 -3.79 -0.59 5.73
N LEU A 83 -3.23 0.34 4.98
CA LEU A 83 -1.90 0.90 5.20
C LEU A 83 -1.93 2.04 6.22
N GLY A 84 -2.90 2.93 6.05
CA GLY A 84 -3.16 4.10 6.90
C GLY A 84 -4.67 4.30 7.05
N ASN A 85 -5.10 4.84 8.19
CA ASN A 85 -6.53 5.13 8.44
C ASN A 85 -6.73 6.62 8.65
N ASN A 86 -7.87 7.14 8.17
CA ASN A 86 -8.26 8.53 8.34
C ASN A 86 -7.22 9.54 7.82
N ILE A 87 -6.63 9.25 6.67
CA ILE A 87 -5.67 10.12 6.00
C ILE A 87 -6.39 11.36 5.47
N THR A 88 -5.91 12.52 5.90
CA THR A 88 -6.51 13.81 5.55
C THR A 88 -5.77 14.50 4.42
N ASN A 89 -6.48 15.34 3.67
CA ASN A 89 -5.93 16.10 2.56
C ASN A 89 -5.91 17.62 2.82
N THR A 90 -5.93 18.02 4.09
CA THR A 90 -5.88 19.42 4.51
C THR A 90 -4.66 20.11 3.93
N ALA A 91 -4.86 21.29 3.33
CA ALA A 91 -3.79 22.12 2.81
C ALA A 91 -2.77 22.42 3.92
N ASN A 92 -1.47 22.34 3.60
CA ASN A 92 -0.31 22.55 4.48
C ASN A 92 0.23 21.33 5.25
N LEU A 93 -0.29 20.13 5.02
CA LEU A 93 0.27 18.90 5.59
C LEU A 93 1.11 18.17 4.55
N ALA A 94 2.24 17.57 4.97
CA ALA A 94 3.00 16.70 4.09
C ALA A 94 2.13 15.50 3.72
N GLY A 95 2.06 15.11 2.44
CA GLY A 95 1.24 13.98 2.03
C GLY A 95 1.67 12.66 2.69
N PHE A 96 0.92 11.60 2.42
CA PHE A 96 1.27 10.24 2.81
C PHE A 96 2.60 9.81 2.18
N CYS A 97 3.52 9.31 3.01
CA CYS A 97 4.88 8.97 2.61
C CYS A 97 5.31 7.61 3.18
N GLY A 98 6.39 7.05 2.63
CA GLY A 98 7.07 5.88 3.18
C GLY A 98 7.33 4.82 2.11
N ASP A 99 7.48 3.57 2.53
CA ASP A 99 7.76 2.50 1.61
C ASP A 99 7.03 1.18 1.91
N ILE A 100 6.90 0.39 0.84
CA ILE A 100 6.37 -0.96 0.87
C ILE A 100 7.37 -1.86 0.16
N THR A 101 7.85 -2.89 0.85
CA THR A 101 8.65 -3.96 0.26
C THR A 101 7.76 -5.18 0.05
N PHE A 102 7.66 -5.60 -1.21
CA PHE A 102 6.91 -6.76 -1.65
C PHE A 102 7.85 -7.89 -2.05
N PHE A 103 7.60 -9.07 -1.49
CA PHE A 103 8.34 -10.30 -1.73
C PHE A 103 7.46 -11.23 -2.55
N PRO A 104 7.64 -11.26 -3.88
CA PRO A 104 6.92 -12.15 -4.75
C PRO A 104 7.38 -13.60 -4.52
N HIS A 105 6.48 -14.56 -4.67
CA HIS A 105 6.80 -15.97 -4.66
C HIS A 105 5.96 -16.71 -5.71
N ALA A 106 6.59 -17.62 -6.46
CA ALA A 106 5.93 -18.28 -7.59
C ALA A 106 4.87 -19.31 -7.17
N SER A 107 5.07 -19.98 -6.02
CA SER A 107 4.25 -21.12 -5.58
C SER A 107 3.74 -21.03 -4.14
N ALA A 108 3.91 -19.89 -3.47
CA ALA A 108 3.57 -19.71 -2.06
C ALA A 108 2.95 -18.33 -1.82
N ARG A 109 2.56 -18.06 -0.57
CA ARG A 109 1.98 -16.77 -0.19
C ARG A 109 2.99 -15.65 -0.42
N ASN A 110 2.55 -14.59 -1.08
CA ASN A 110 3.36 -13.39 -1.20
C ASN A 110 3.31 -12.60 0.11
N ARG A 111 4.35 -11.81 0.38
CA ARG A 111 4.43 -10.98 1.58
C ARG A 111 4.69 -9.53 1.21
N ALA A 112 3.99 -8.61 1.85
CA ALA A 112 4.36 -7.19 1.89
C ALA A 112 4.73 -6.79 3.32
N ILE A 113 5.71 -5.90 3.43
CA ILE A 113 6.10 -5.21 4.66
C ILE A 113 6.10 -3.72 4.33
N TRP A 114 5.63 -2.87 5.23
CA TRP A 114 5.59 -1.43 5.00
C TRP A 114 5.95 -0.63 6.24
N SER A 115 6.48 0.57 6.01
CA SER A 115 6.72 1.61 7.00
C SER A 115 6.29 2.95 6.39
N LEU A 116 5.30 3.60 7.00
CA LEU A 116 4.54 4.68 6.41
C LEU A 116 4.29 5.78 7.42
N SER A 117 4.16 7.01 6.93
CA SER A 117 3.80 8.18 7.73
C SER A 117 2.87 9.12 6.97
N GLY A 118 2.20 9.99 7.71
CA GLY A 118 1.33 11.01 7.14
C GLY A 118 0.54 11.72 8.23
N HIS A 119 -0.61 12.28 7.86
CA HIS A 119 -1.46 13.01 8.80
C HIS A 119 -2.89 12.45 8.89
N THR A 120 -3.43 12.51 10.09
CA THR A 120 -4.84 12.25 10.42
C THR A 120 -5.43 13.48 11.12
N GLY A 121 -5.93 14.44 10.33
CA GLY A 121 -6.41 15.72 10.84
C GLY A 121 -5.25 16.60 11.30
N ALA A 122 -5.29 17.05 12.55
CA ALA A 122 -4.21 17.84 13.15
C ALA A 122 -3.02 16.99 13.66
N ASN A 123 -3.10 15.67 13.55
CA ASN A 123 -2.09 14.76 14.08
C ASN A 123 -1.21 14.19 12.97
N GLU A 124 0.05 13.95 13.29
CA GLU A 124 0.93 13.10 12.49
C GLU A 124 0.79 11.65 12.96
N PHE A 125 1.01 10.72 12.05
CA PHE A 125 1.16 9.31 12.39
C PHE A 125 2.38 8.70 11.73
N GLY A 126 2.94 7.71 12.41
CA GLY A 126 3.87 6.73 11.87
C GLY A 126 3.30 5.34 12.10
N GLY A 127 3.49 4.45 11.14
CA GLY A 127 2.97 3.09 11.23
C GLY A 127 3.75 2.09 10.41
N GLU A 128 3.73 0.86 10.88
CA GLU A 128 4.38 -0.27 10.23
C GLU A 128 3.40 -1.41 10.12
N GLY A 129 3.65 -2.32 9.19
CA GLY A 129 2.79 -3.50 9.09
C GLY A 129 3.28 -4.53 8.10
N THR A 130 2.51 -5.61 8.04
CA THR A 130 2.77 -6.71 7.14
C THR A 130 1.46 -7.31 6.63
N GLY A 131 1.50 -7.79 5.39
CA GLY A 131 0.40 -8.44 4.72
C GLY A 131 0.87 -9.71 4.03
N PHE A 132 0.06 -10.76 4.13
CA PHE A 132 0.23 -12.02 3.42
C PHE A 132 -0.90 -12.20 2.42
N PHE A 133 -0.53 -12.44 1.17
CA PHE A 133 -1.45 -12.67 0.06
C PHE A 133 -1.49 -14.15 -0.25
N VAL A 134 -2.65 -14.78 -0.08
CA VAL A 134 -2.79 -16.25 -0.14
C VAL A 134 -2.55 -16.79 -1.55
N ALA A 135 -2.87 -16.00 -2.58
CA ALA A 135 -2.66 -16.35 -3.98
C ALA A 135 -1.40 -15.70 -4.58
N ALA A 136 -0.96 -16.23 -5.73
CA ALA A 136 0.10 -15.65 -6.54
C ALA A 136 -0.31 -14.27 -7.07
N THR A 137 0.13 -13.23 -6.40
CA THR A 137 -0.04 -11.83 -6.75
C THR A 137 0.97 -11.45 -7.83
N ASN A 138 0.47 -10.99 -8.98
CA ASN A 138 1.27 -10.48 -10.09
C ASN A 138 1.06 -8.99 -10.33
N ALA A 139 0.16 -8.35 -9.59
CA ALA A 139 -0.01 -6.90 -9.58
C ALA A 139 -0.49 -6.40 -8.21
N LEU A 140 -0.06 -5.20 -7.84
CA LEU A 140 -0.48 -4.49 -6.63
C LEU A 140 -1.13 -3.16 -6.99
N ARG A 141 -2.08 -2.71 -6.16
CA ARG A 141 -2.66 -1.37 -6.27
C ARG A 141 -2.71 -0.68 -4.92
N ILE A 142 -2.22 0.55 -4.87
CA ILE A 142 -2.35 1.45 -3.72
C ILE A 142 -3.39 2.51 -4.08
N LYS A 143 -4.48 2.57 -3.31
CA LYS A 143 -5.56 3.53 -3.55
C LYS A 143 -6.16 4.06 -2.26
N PRO A 144 -6.75 5.26 -2.27
CA PRO A 144 -7.62 5.70 -1.20
C PRO A 144 -8.92 4.87 -1.21
N SER A 145 -9.57 4.75 -0.04
CA SER A 145 -10.84 4.04 0.11
C SER A 145 -11.97 4.66 -0.70
N SER A 146 -11.88 5.97 -0.96
CA SER A 146 -12.77 6.71 -1.86
C SER A 146 -12.01 7.79 -2.62
N GLY A 147 -12.44 8.08 -3.84
CA GLY A 147 -11.78 9.06 -4.72
C GLY A 147 -10.47 8.55 -5.34
N ASN A 148 -9.75 9.48 -5.96
CA ASN A 148 -8.43 9.25 -6.57
C ASN A 148 -7.34 9.95 -5.75
N TRP A 149 -6.09 9.78 -6.16
CA TRP A 149 -5.00 10.62 -5.69
C TRP A 149 -5.03 11.98 -6.40
N THR A 150 -4.90 13.07 -5.64
CA THR A 150 -4.77 14.43 -6.17
C THR A 150 -3.35 14.72 -6.64
N SER A 151 -2.37 14.26 -5.86
CA SER A 151 -0.95 14.56 -6.10
C SER A 151 -0.04 13.51 -5.45
N GLY A 152 1.26 13.67 -5.69
CA GLY A 152 2.32 12.83 -5.14
C GLY A 152 2.98 11.97 -6.22
N ARG A 153 3.90 11.11 -5.78
CA ARG A 153 4.62 10.19 -6.65
C ARG A 153 4.72 8.82 -6.00
N LEU A 154 4.74 7.81 -6.86
CA LEU A 154 4.88 6.42 -6.51
C LEU A 154 5.96 5.82 -7.39
N ASN A 155 7.10 5.44 -6.80
CA ASN A 155 8.22 4.86 -7.55
C ASN A 155 8.27 3.35 -7.26
N LEU A 156 8.46 2.55 -8.31
CA LEU A 156 8.65 1.10 -8.19
C LEU A 156 10.09 0.76 -8.56
N TYR A 157 10.74 0.00 -7.69
CA TYR A 157 12.09 -0.52 -7.89
C TYR A 157 12.06 -2.04 -7.79
N GLY A 158 12.56 -2.74 -8.81
CA GLY A 158 12.85 -4.16 -8.74
C GLY A 158 14.27 -4.39 -8.23
N ILE A 159 14.44 -5.33 -7.30
CA ILE A 159 15.73 -5.64 -6.67
C ILE A 159 16.06 -7.11 -6.91
N ARG A 160 17.28 -7.38 -7.34
CA ARG A 160 17.81 -8.71 -7.64
C ARG A 160 19.17 -8.86 -6.95
N HIS A 161 19.37 -9.98 -6.27
CA HIS A 161 20.61 -10.32 -5.58
C HIS A 161 21.56 -11.16 -6.43
#